data_AF-A0A7R9YAB3-F1
#
_entry.id   AF-A0A7R9YAB3-F1
#
_cell.length_a   1.000
_cell.length_b   1.000
_cell.length_c   1.000
_cell.angle_alpha   90.00
_cell.angle_beta   90.00
_cell.angle_gamma   90.00
#
_symmetry.space_group_name_H-M   'P 1'
#
loop_
_entity.id
_entity.type
_entity.pdbx_description
1 polymer ?
#
loop_
_entity_poly.entity_id
_entity_poly.type
_entity_poly.pdbx_seq_one_letter_code
_entity_poly.pdbx_strand_id
1 'polypeptide(L)'
;MANNGSGNNEAATVTPPPPGDAEAEDAFVSEIIDELLEVRGARPGQLVRLSLQQITWLCTRARQIFLDQPMLLELAAPLKICGDVHGQYYDLLRLFEYGGVSPEGHHP
;
A
#
# COMPACT_ATOMS: atom_id res chain seq x y z
N MET A 1 -4.73 42.01 -19.29
CA MET A 1 -3.92 41.06 -20.10
C MET A 1 -3.20 40.14 -19.14
N ALA A 2 -3.50 38.84 -19.22
CA ALA A 2 -2.68 37.64 -18.91
C ALA A 2 -1.88 37.59 -17.58
N ASN A 3 -1.86 36.54 -16.77
CA ASN A 3 -2.11 35.12 -17.03
C ASN A 3 -2.33 34.39 -15.70
N ASN A 4 -3.39 33.59 -15.61
CA ASN A 4 -3.52 32.55 -14.59
C ASN A 4 -2.56 31.41 -14.97
N GLY A 5 -1.48 31.24 -14.22
CA GLY A 5 -0.61 30.07 -14.31
C GLY A 5 -1.22 28.88 -13.57
N SER A 6 -2.19 28.24 -14.22
CA SER A 6 -2.72 26.93 -13.83
C SER A 6 -1.62 25.88 -14.00
N GLY A 7 -0.82 25.68 -12.95
CA GLY A 7 0.01 24.50 -12.81
C GLY A 7 -0.87 23.33 -12.39
N ASN A 8 -1.71 22.87 -13.31
CA ASN A 8 -2.51 21.69 -13.11
C ASN A 8 -1.55 20.52 -12.96
N ASN A 9 -1.53 19.93 -11.77
CA ASN A 9 -0.99 18.61 -11.51
C ASN A 9 -1.44 17.70 -12.65
N GLU A 10 -0.48 17.24 -13.44
CA GLU A 10 -0.64 16.11 -14.32
C GLU A 10 -1.06 14.94 -13.42
N ALA A 11 -2.38 14.75 -13.31
CA ALA A 11 -2.98 13.58 -12.72
C ALA A 11 -2.52 12.42 -13.59
N ALA A 12 -1.44 11.75 -13.17
CA ALA A 12 -1.07 10.45 -13.67
C ALA A 12 -2.35 9.62 -13.68
N THR A 13 -2.80 9.31 -14.88
CA THR A 13 -4.02 8.57 -15.16
C THR A 13 -3.79 7.11 -14.78
N VAL A 14 -3.64 6.81 -13.50
CA VAL A 14 -3.73 5.43 -13.02
C VAL A 14 -5.21 5.10 -12.97
N THR A 15 -5.72 4.67 -14.12
CA THR A 15 -7.10 4.24 -14.24
C THR A 15 -7.24 2.99 -13.36
N PRO A 16 -8.19 2.93 -12.41
CA PRO A 16 -8.36 1.76 -11.58
C PRO A 16 -8.57 0.53 -12.49
N PRO A 17 -7.98 -0.63 -12.15
CA PRO A 17 -8.05 -1.81 -12.99
C PRO A 17 -9.53 -2.15 -13.27
N PRO A 18 -9.88 -2.53 -14.51
CA PRO A 18 -11.22 -2.97 -14.83
C PRO A 18 -11.58 -4.20 -13.96
N PRO A 19 -12.83 -4.30 -13.50
CA PRO A 19 -13.24 -5.39 -12.62
C PRO A 19 -13.17 -6.72 -13.38
N GLY A 20 -12.24 -7.59 -12.99
CA GLY A 20 -12.08 -8.94 -13.55
C GLY A 20 -10.64 -9.36 -13.85
N ASP A 21 -9.70 -8.42 -13.93
CA ASP A 21 -8.31 -8.70 -14.29
C ASP A 21 -7.41 -8.75 -13.04
N ALA A 22 -7.23 -9.95 -12.48
CA ALA A 22 -6.40 -10.15 -11.29
C ALA A 22 -4.95 -9.66 -11.49
N GLU A 23 -4.38 -9.84 -12.68
CA GLU A 23 -3.04 -9.36 -13.02
C GLU A 23 -2.92 -7.83 -12.96
N ALA A 24 -4.00 -7.11 -13.31
CA ALA A 24 -4.03 -5.66 -13.24
C ALA A 24 -4.21 -5.17 -11.79
N GLU A 25 -4.96 -5.90 -10.96
CA GLU A 25 -5.03 -5.64 -9.52
C GLU A 25 -3.66 -5.82 -8.86
N ASP A 26 -2.96 -6.91 -9.16
CA ASP A 26 -1.63 -7.19 -8.60
C ASP A 26 -0.60 -6.15 -9.04
N ALA A 27 -0.63 -5.72 -10.30
CA ALA A 27 0.23 -4.65 -10.81
C ALA A 27 -0.05 -3.32 -10.09
N PHE A 28 -1.32 -2.97 -9.89
CA PHE A 28 -1.73 -1.75 -9.18
C PHE A 28 -1.33 -1.78 -7.70
N VAL A 29 -1.47 -2.92 -7.04
CA VAL A 29 -1.00 -3.12 -5.65
C VAL A 29 0.52 -2.98 -5.57
N SER A 30 1.24 -3.57 -6.52
CA SER A 30 2.71 -3.51 -6.57
C SER A 30 3.20 -2.07 -6.72
N GLU A 31 2.57 -1.27 -7.58
CA GLU A 31 2.87 0.16 -7.73
C GLU A 31 2.70 0.93 -6.42
N ILE A 32 1.60 0.71 -5.69
CA ILE A 32 1.34 1.34 -4.39
C ILE A 32 2.40 0.90 -3.36
N ILE A 33 2.77 -0.37 -3.35
CA ILE A 33 3.79 -0.91 -2.44
C ILE A 33 5.14 -0.26 -2.72
N ASP A 34 5.53 -0.15 -3.97
CA ASP A 34 6.80 0.46 -4.36
C ASP A 34 6.86 1.92 -3.90
N GLU A 35 5.80 2.71 -4.12
CA GLU A 35 5.72 4.11 -3.67
C GLU A 35 5.82 4.23 -2.14
N LEU A 36 5.16 3.33 -1.40
CA LEU A 36 5.23 3.25 0.05
C LEU A 36 6.64 2.86 0.54
N LEU A 37 7.34 1.99 -0.17
CA LEU A 37 8.67 1.50 0.20
C LEU A 37 9.81 2.45 -0.20
N GLU A 38 9.60 3.40 -1.11
CA GLU A 38 10.61 4.39 -1.49
C GLU A 38 11.08 5.25 -0.31
N VAL A 39 10.17 5.61 0.60
CA VAL A 39 10.51 6.48 1.75
C VAL A 39 11.35 5.80 2.83
N ARG A 40 11.57 4.48 2.71
CA ARG A 40 12.48 3.71 3.57
C ARG A 40 13.92 4.21 3.53
N GLY A 41 14.39 4.62 2.35
CA GLY A 41 15.73 5.19 2.17
C GLY A 41 15.81 6.68 2.47
N ALA A 42 14.67 7.32 2.71
CA ALA A 42 14.57 8.75 2.87
C ALA A 42 14.63 9.17 4.35
N ARG A 43 14.66 10.50 4.57
CA ARG A 43 14.72 11.04 5.94
C ARG A 43 13.42 10.69 6.69
N PRO A 44 13.49 10.31 7.98
CA PRO A 44 12.30 10.11 8.81
C PRO A 44 11.38 11.33 8.76
N GLY A 45 10.09 11.12 8.46
CA GLY A 45 9.11 12.19 8.30
C GLY A 45 8.82 12.58 6.84
N GLN A 46 9.40 11.90 5.85
CA GLN A 46 8.99 12.05 4.45
C GLN A 46 7.57 11.49 4.24
N LEU A 47 6.71 12.29 3.62
CA LEU A 47 5.35 11.91 3.27
C LEU A 47 5.33 11.16 1.94
N VAL A 48 4.61 10.05 1.88
CA VAL A 48 4.28 9.34 0.64
C VAL A 48 3.08 10.02 -0.01
N ARG A 49 3.05 10.18 -1.34
CA ARG A 49 2.03 10.95 -2.05
C ARG A 49 1.12 10.07 -2.90
N LEU A 50 0.38 9.19 -2.23
CA LEU A 50 -0.65 8.40 -2.90
C LEU A 50 -1.78 9.28 -3.44
N SER A 51 -2.26 8.95 -4.64
CA SER A 51 -3.45 9.58 -5.22
C SER A 51 -4.73 9.18 -4.48
N LEU A 52 -5.74 10.04 -4.53
CA LEU A 52 -7.06 9.76 -3.94
C LEU A 52 -7.67 8.46 -4.50
N GLN A 53 -7.42 8.17 -5.78
CA GLN A 53 -7.92 6.97 -6.46
C GLN A 53 -7.28 5.70 -5.89
N GLN A 54 -5.96 5.68 -5.71
CA GLN A 54 -5.24 4.57 -5.07
C GLN A 54 -5.74 4.31 -3.65
N ILE A 55 -5.88 5.36 -2.83
CA ILE A 55 -6.38 5.24 -1.45
C ILE A 55 -7.81 4.68 -1.43
N THR A 56 -8.69 5.23 -2.27
CA THR A 56 -10.10 4.80 -2.31
C THR A 56 -10.23 3.35 -2.75
N TRP A 57 -9.47 2.94 -3.76
CA TRP A 57 -9.43 1.56 -4.24
C TRP A 57 -8.91 0.62 -3.15
N LEU A 58 -7.79 0.97 -2.50
CA LEU A 58 -7.19 0.16 -1.43
C LEU A 58 -8.16 -0.05 -0.28
N CYS A 59 -8.82 1.02 0.19
CA CYS A 59 -9.82 0.91 1.25
C CYS A 59 -11.02 0.03 0.84
N THR A 60 -11.48 0.15 -0.40
CA THR A 60 -12.61 -0.64 -0.92
C THR A 60 -12.23 -2.12 -1.01
N ARG A 61 -11.05 -2.42 -1.54
CA ARG A 61 -10.55 -3.78 -1.71
C ARG A 61 -10.25 -4.45 -0.37
N ALA A 62 -9.56 -3.75 0.53
CA ALA A 62 -9.29 -4.24 1.88
C ALA A 62 -10.58 -4.56 2.64
N ARG A 63 -11.60 -3.70 2.51
CA ARG A 63 -12.92 -3.95 3.11
C ARG A 63 -13.56 -5.24 2.59
N GLN A 64 -13.47 -5.53 1.29
CA GLN A 64 -14.00 -6.77 0.74
C GLN A 64 -13.27 -7.98 1.32
N ILE A 65 -11.93 -7.95 1.37
CA ILE A 65 -11.11 -9.03 1.93
C ILE A 65 -11.48 -9.29 3.39
N PHE A 66 -11.65 -8.24 4.20
CA PHE A 66 -12.05 -8.39 5.61
C PHE A 66 -13.46 -8.94 5.79
N LEU A 67 -14.37 -8.75 4.83
CA LEU A 67 -15.72 -9.32 4.87
C LEU A 67 -15.74 -10.79 4.42
N ASP A 68 -14.84 -11.16 3.51
CA ASP A 68 -14.71 -12.53 3.03
C ASP A 68 -13.94 -13.42 4.03
N GLN A 69 -13.10 -12.82 4.89
CA GLN A 69 -12.38 -13.51 5.95
C GLN A 69 -13.23 -13.73 7.22
N PRO A 70 -13.04 -14.85 7.94
CA PRO A 70 -13.73 -15.09 9.20
C PRO A 70 -13.25 -14.13 10.30
N MET A 71 -14.17 -13.65 11.15
CA MET A 71 -13.84 -12.77 12.28
C MET A 71 -12.85 -13.38 13.28
N LEU A 72 -12.83 -14.71 13.36
CA LEU A 72 -11.83 -15.47 14.13
C LEU A 72 -10.85 -16.10 13.15
N LEU A 73 -9.65 -15.52 13.06
CA LEU A 73 -8.57 -16.06 12.24
C LEU A 73 -7.87 -17.21 12.98
N GLU A 74 -7.87 -18.40 12.39
CA GLU A 74 -7.06 -19.53 12.84
C GLU A 74 -5.71 -19.47 12.13
N LEU A 75 -4.67 -19.06 12.86
CA LEU A 75 -3.32 -18.87 12.31
C LEU A 75 -2.38 -19.99 12.76
N ALA A 76 -1.61 -20.53 11.83
CA ALA A 76 -0.53 -21.49 12.12
C ALA A 76 0.83 -20.77 12.19
N ALA A 77 1.71 -21.24 13.07
CA ALA A 77 3.09 -20.73 13.15
C ALA A 77 3.92 -21.17 11.92
N PRO A 78 4.96 -20.41 11.50
CA PRO A 78 5.54 -19.22 12.14
C PRO A 78 4.94 -17.89 11.64
N LEU A 79 4.55 -17.01 12.58
CA LEU A 79 4.06 -15.66 12.28
C LEU A 79 4.67 -14.63 13.24
N LYS A 80 4.78 -13.38 12.80
CA LYS A 80 5.25 -12.25 13.61
C LYS A 80 4.06 -11.39 14.01
N ILE A 81 3.83 -11.27 15.31
CA ILE A 81 2.78 -10.38 15.85
C ILE A 81 3.44 -9.04 16.17
N CYS A 82 2.99 -8.00 15.49
CA CYS A 82 3.34 -6.61 15.80
C CYS A 82 2.19 -5.97 16.60
N GLY A 83 2.53 -5.20 17.63
CA GLY A 83 1.57 -4.41 18.40
C GLY A 83 1.21 -3.09 17.70
N ASP A 84 0.71 -2.12 18.47
CA ASP A 84 0.27 -0.84 17.93
C ASP A 84 1.39 -0.03 17.26
N VAL A 85 1.08 0.57 16.11
CA VAL A 85 1.98 1.43 15.34
C VAL A 85 1.72 2.93 15.58
N HIS A 86 0.49 3.33 15.94
CA HIS A 86 0.08 4.72 16.22
C HIS A 86 0.57 5.79 15.22
N GLY A 87 0.64 5.45 13.92
CA GLY A 87 1.08 6.38 12.87
C GLY A 87 2.60 6.54 12.75
N GLN A 88 3.39 5.77 13.48
CA GLN A 88 4.84 5.71 13.34
C GLN A 88 5.24 4.86 12.13
N TYR A 89 4.97 5.37 10.93
CA TYR A 89 5.24 4.66 9.69
C TYR A 89 6.72 4.25 9.54
N TYR A 90 7.64 5.08 10.00
CA TYR A 90 9.06 4.78 9.97
C TYR A 90 9.45 3.58 10.86
N ASP A 91 8.81 3.43 12.03
CA ASP A 91 9.02 2.27 12.90
C ASP A 91 8.41 1.01 12.30
N LEU A 92 7.29 1.13 11.57
CA LEU A 92 6.71 0.03 10.79
C LEU A 92 7.65 -0.45 9.67
N LEU A 93 8.28 0.47 8.93
CA LEU A 93 9.29 0.12 7.92
C LEU A 93 10.47 -0.64 8.54
N ARG A 94 10.95 -0.18 9.70
CA ARG A 94 11.99 -0.88 10.46
C ARG A 94 11.53 -2.26 10.93
N LEU A 95 10.29 -2.41 11.39
CA LEU A 95 9.75 -3.72 11.76
C LEU A 95 9.77 -4.70 10.58
N PHE A 96 9.49 -4.23 9.36
CA PHE A 96 9.65 -5.05 8.16
C PHE A 96 11.13 -5.38 7.87
N GLU A 97 12.07 -4.48 8.11
CA GLU A 97 13.52 -4.78 7.97
C GLU A 97 13.99 -5.84 8.96
N TYR A 98 13.65 -5.69 10.25
CA TYR A 98 14.01 -6.66 11.30
C TYR A 98 13.25 -7.98 11.17
N GLY A 99 12.01 -7.93 10.70
CA GLY A 99 11.19 -9.09 10.42
C GLY A 99 11.60 -9.81 9.13
N GLY A 100 12.45 -9.22 8.29
CA GLY A 100 12.55 -9.58 6.89
C GLY A 100 11.28 -9.14 6.14
N VAL A 101 11.43 -8.32 5.11
CA VAL A 101 10.44 -8.28 4.03
C VAL A 101 10.38 -9.70 3.50
N SER A 102 9.24 -10.39 3.55
CA SER A 102 9.16 -11.75 3.01
C SER A 102 9.75 -11.75 1.60
N PRO A 103 10.89 -12.42 1.34
CA PRO A 103 11.42 -12.54 -0.01
C PRO A 103 10.62 -13.55 -0.84
N GLU A 104 9.69 -14.26 -0.22
CA GLU A 104 9.06 -15.46 -0.76
C GLU A 104 7.53 -15.33 -0.63
N GLY A 105 6.95 -14.55 -1.54
CA GLY A 105 5.51 -14.59 -1.86
C GLY A 105 5.11 -15.81 -2.71
N HIS A 106 5.90 -16.88 -2.72
CA HIS A 106 5.58 -18.11 -3.44
C HIS A 106 5.51 -19.29 -2.44
N HIS A 107 4.29 -19.77 -2.27
CA HIS A 107 3.87 -20.93 -1.49
C HIS A 107 4.63 -22.22 -1.90
N PRO A 108 5.05 -23.10 -0.98
CA PRO A 108 5.25 -24.54 -1.26
C PRO A 108 3.96 -25.35 -1.08
#